data_AF-A0A7J3BAA3-F1
#
_entry.id   AF-A0A7J3BAA3-F1
#
_cell.length_a   1.000
_cell.length_b   1.000
_cell.length_c   1.000
_cell.angle_alpha   90.00
_cell.angle_beta   90.00
_cell.angle_gamma   90.00
#
_symmetry.space_group_name_H-M   'P 1'
#
loop_
_entity.id
_entity.type
_entity.pdbx_description
1 polymer ?
#
loop_
_entity_poly.entity_id
_entity_poly.type
_entity_poly.pdbx_seq_one_letter_code
_entity_poly.pdbx_strand_id
1 'polypeptide(L)'
;MPTKEEIEKVIEWCEKIKKERGRIYVIERNPFRDEISWMRRYPLIEIDRPIDVASKFSLVYDSTTKQLWHFMNGSWRRVEPEIKVEK
;
A
#
# COMPACT_ATOMS: atom_id res chain seq x y z
N MET A 1 -6.12 6.65 12.02
CA MET A 1 -6.27 5.88 10.77
C MET A 1 -5.24 6.43 9.77
N PRO A 2 -5.08 5.92 8.53
CA PRO A 2 -4.14 6.52 7.58
C PRO A 2 -4.51 7.99 7.32
N THR A 3 -3.53 8.91 7.33
CA THR A 3 -3.77 10.26 6.81
C THR A 3 -3.62 10.28 5.28
N LYS A 4 -4.12 11.33 4.64
CA LYS A 4 -3.97 11.51 3.19
C LYS A 4 -2.48 11.62 2.81
N GLU A 5 -1.72 12.39 3.58
CA GLU A 5 -0.30 12.62 3.36
C GLU A 5 0.52 11.33 3.52
N GLU A 6 0.17 10.48 4.50
CA GLU A 6 0.80 9.17 4.66
C GLU A 6 0.53 8.25 3.47
N ILE A 7 -0.70 8.23 2.95
CA ILE A 7 -1.06 7.43 1.77
C ILE A 7 -0.29 7.93 0.55
N GLU A 8 -0.28 9.25 0.30
CA GLU A 8 0.44 9.86 -0.82
C GLU A 8 1.94 9.54 -0.76
N LYS A 9 2.56 9.67 0.43
CA LYS A 9 3.95 9.31 0.65
C LYS A 9 4.27 7.85 0.29
N VAL A 10 3.39 6.91 0.65
CA VAL A 10 3.58 5.49 0.30
C VAL A 10 3.42 5.28 -1.21
N ILE A 11 2.45 5.94 -1.85
CA ILE A 11 2.23 5.85 -3.30
C ILE A 11 3.45 6.38 -4.07
N GLU A 12 3.96 7.55 -3.72
CA GLU A 12 5.13 8.16 -4.37
C GLU A 12 6.35 7.23 -4.31
N TRP A 13 6.57 6.60 -3.15
CA TRP A 13 7.64 5.62 -3.01
C TRP A 13 7.42 4.40 -3.90
N CYS A 14 6.18 3.89 -3.99
CA CYS A 14 5.88 2.76 -4.87
C CYS A 14 6.11 3.10 -6.35
N GLU A 15 5.69 4.28 -6.80
CA GLU A 15 5.93 4.75 -8.18
C GLU A 15 7.43 4.84 -8.49
N LYS A 16 8.22 5.38 -7.56
CA LYS A 16 9.67 5.43 -7.68
C LYS A 16 10.27 4.04 -7.82
N ILE A 17 9.94 3.12 -6.90
CA ILE A 17 10.46 1.75 -6.92
C ILE A 17 10.08 1.01 -8.20
N LYS A 18 8.83 1.14 -8.66
CA LYS A 18 8.39 0.51 -9.91
C LYS A 18 9.24 0.97 -11.09
N LYS A 19 9.47 2.29 -11.19
CA LYS A 19 10.28 2.89 -12.25
C LYS A 19 11.74 2.42 -12.20
N GLU A 20 12.32 2.32 -11.01
CA GLU A 20 13.70 1.88 -10.81
C GLU A 20 13.91 0.39 -11.14
N ARG A 21 12.93 -0.46 -10.81
CA ARG A 21 13.05 -1.91 -11.04
C ARG A 21 12.73 -2.32 -12.47
N GLY A 22 11.81 -1.62 -13.15
CA GLY A 22 11.43 -1.93 -14.54
C GLY A 22 10.80 -3.32 -14.73
N ARG A 23 10.17 -3.87 -13.69
CA ARG A 23 9.53 -5.20 -13.71
C ARG A 23 8.01 -5.08 -13.76
N ILE A 24 7.35 -6.16 -14.21
CA ILE A 24 5.89 -6.27 -14.25
C ILE A 24 5.30 -6.14 -12.84
N TYR A 25 5.91 -6.79 -11.85
CA TYR A 25 5.58 -6.65 -10.44
C TYR A 25 6.86 -6.55 -9.60
N VAL A 26 6.73 -5.96 -8.41
CA VAL A 26 7.83 -5.80 -7.46
C VAL A 26 7.36 -6.13 -6.06
N ILE A 27 8.22 -6.76 -5.26
CA ILE A 27 7.95 -7.03 -3.84
C ILE A 27 9.12 -6.45 -3.06
N GLU A 28 8.83 -5.54 -2.15
CA GLU A 28 9.84 -4.90 -1.32
C GLU A 28 9.48 -5.02 0.16
N ARG A 29 10.51 -4.95 1.00
CA ARG A 29 10.31 -4.77 2.44
C ARG A 29 9.65 -3.41 2.67
N ASN A 30 8.66 -3.36 3.54
CA ASN A 30 7.98 -2.12 3.86
C ASN A 30 8.93 -1.17 4.62
N PRO A 31 9.37 -0.04 4.03
CA PRO A 31 10.31 0.87 4.68
C PRO A 31 9.62 1.76 5.72
N PHE A 32 8.29 1.80 5.75
CA PHE A 32 7.51 2.70 6.60
C PHE A 32 7.03 2.05 7.89
N ARG A 33 7.43 0.79 8.17
CA ARG A 33 6.93 0.05 9.34
C ARG A 33 7.17 0.79 10.64
N ASP A 34 8.35 1.37 10.82
CA ASP A 34 8.71 2.01 12.09
C ASP A 34 8.24 3.47 12.15
N GLU A 35 7.99 4.09 11.01
CA GLU A 35 7.60 5.50 10.87
C GLU A 35 6.08 5.73 10.90
N ILE A 36 5.32 4.89 10.18
CA ILE A 36 3.88 5.07 9.97
C ILE A 36 3.11 4.00 10.73
N SER A 37 2.29 4.41 11.70
CA SER A 37 1.64 3.51 12.66
C SER A 37 0.83 2.39 11.98
N TRP A 38 0.02 2.73 10.97
CA TRP A 38 -0.84 1.76 10.28
C TRP A 38 -0.06 0.82 9.34
N MET A 39 1.18 1.17 8.99
CA MET A 39 2.04 0.37 8.13
C MET A 39 2.73 -0.78 8.86
N ARG A 40 2.82 -0.73 10.20
CA ARG A 40 3.47 -1.76 11.05
C ARG A 40 3.02 -3.18 10.76
N ARG A 41 1.73 -3.34 10.44
CA ARG A 41 1.10 -4.65 10.19
C ARG A 41 1.51 -5.30 8.86
N TYR A 42 2.08 -4.53 7.93
CA TYR A 42 2.49 -5.05 6.63
C TYR A 42 4.02 -5.21 6.60
N PRO A 43 4.55 -6.44 6.57
CA PRO A 43 5.99 -6.65 6.45
C PRO A 43 6.51 -6.29 5.06
N LEU A 44 5.67 -6.41 4.03
CA LEU A 44 6.01 -6.21 2.62
C LEU A 44 5.02 -5.26 1.95
N ILE A 45 5.50 -4.63 0.88
CA ILE A 45 4.68 -3.92 -0.11
C ILE A 45 4.84 -4.63 -1.45
N GLU A 46 3.73 -5.03 -2.05
CA GLU A 46 3.66 -5.72 -3.34
C GLU A 46 3.09 -4.76 -4.40
N ILE A 47 3.93 -4.35 -5.35
CA ILE A 47 3.60 -3.41 -6.40
C ILE A 47 3.18 -4.19 -7.65
N ASP A 48 1.96 -3.92 -8.14
CA ASP A 48 1.30 -4.54 -9.29
C ASP A 48 1.24 -6.07 -9.25
N ARG A 49 1.38 -6.64 -8.06
CA ARG A 49 1.15 -8.07 -7.87
C ARG A 49 -0.36 -8.33 -7.98
N PRO A 50 -0.80 -9.29 -8.82
CA PRO A 50 -2.21 -9.63 -8.90
C PRO A 50 -2.78 -10.03 -7.54
N ILE A 51 -3.95 -9.48 -7.21
CA ILE A 51 -4.59 -9.55 -5.89
C ILE A 51 -4.97 -10.99 -5.47
N ASP A 52 -5.16 -11.88 -6.44
CA ASP A 52 -5.43 -13.31 -6.28
C ASP A 52 -4.22 -14.10 -5.77
N VAL A 53 -3.00 -13.65 -6.10
CA VAL A 53 -1.74 -14.27 -5.66
C VAL A 53 -0.93 -13.43 -4.68
N ALA A 54 -1.40 -12.22 -4.36
CA ALA A 54 -0.78 -11.34 -3.38
C ALA A 54 -0.93 -11.90 -1.96
N SER A 55 0.06 -11.64 -1.10
CA SER A 55 -0.05 -12.06 0.30
C SER A 55 -1.11 -11.24 1.03
N LYS A 56 -2.00 -11.92 1.76
CA LYS A 56 -3.00 -11.30 2.64
C LYS A 56 -2.38 -10.51 3.79
N PHE A 57 -1.08 -10.67 4.04
CA PHE A 57 -0.34 -9.93 5.07
C PHE A 57 0.40 -8.71 4.51
N SER A 58 0.49 -8.55 3.20
CA SER A 58 1.18 -7.43 2.56
C SER A 58 0.23 -6.26 2.28
N LEU A 59 0.82 -5.09 2.08
CA LEU A 59 0.14 -3.99 1.38
C LEU A 59 0.32 -4.19 -0.12
N VAL A 60 -0.71 -3.96 -0.91
CA VAL A 60 -0.63 -4.03 -2.37
C VAL A 60 -0.77 -2.62 -2.95
N TYR A 61 0.08 -2.25 -3.89
CA TYR A 61 -0.04 -1.02 -4.66
C TYR A 61 -0.41 -1.37 -6.11
N ASP A 62 -1.47 -0.76 -6.62
CA ASP A 62 -1.88 -0.81 -8.02
C ASP A 62 -1.53 0.51 -8.70
N SER A 63 -0.57 0.47 -9.61
CA SER A 63 -0.10 1.64 -10.34
C SER A 63 -1.06 2.14 -11.43
N THR A 64 -1.98 1.30 -11.90
CA THR A 64 -2.97 1.67 -12.92
C THR A 64 -4.00 2.61 -12.32
N THR A 65 -4.46 2.28 -11.11
CA THR A 65 -5.45 3.07 -10.36
C THR A 65 -4.81 4.06 -9.39
N LYS A 66 -3.49 3.94 -9.14
CA LYS A 66 -2.72 4.65 -8.12
C LYS A 66 -3.31 4.48 -6.73
N GLN A 67 -3.68 3.25 -6.38
CA GLN A 67 -4.36 2.94 -5.13
C GLN A 67 -3.59 1.90 -4.31
N LEU A 68 -3.71 2.03 -3.00
CA LEU A 68 -3.23 1.04 -2.04
C LEU A 68 -4.39 0.15 -1.63
N TRP A 69 -4.11 -1.14 -1.53
CA TRP A 69 -5.05 -2.18 -1.18
C TRP A 69 -4.51 -3.01 -0.02
N HIS A 70 -5.41 -3.40 0.88
CA HIS A 70 -5.07 -4.30 1.97
C HIS A 70 -6.16 -5.34 2.18
N PHE A 71 -5.76 -6.52 2.65
CA PHE A 71 -6.71 -7.56 2.99
C PHE A 71 -7.24 -7.36 4.41
N MET A 72 -8.55 -7.15 4.54
CA MET A 72 -9.26 -7.05 5.81
C MET A 72 -10.60 -7.78 5.75
N ASN A 73 -10.90 -8.53 6.81
CA ASN A 73 -12.19 -9.19 7.01
C ASN A 73 -12.63 -10.05 5.82
N GLY A 74 -11.70 -10.84 5.25
CA GLY A 74 -12.00 -11.72 4.12
C GLY A 74 -12.03 -11.06 2.74
N SER A 75 -11.76 -9.75 2.66
CA SER A 75 -11.86 -8.98 1.41
C SER A 75 -10.66 -8.06 1.21
N TRP A 76 -10.30 -7.80 -0.04
CA TRP A 76 -9.42 -6.69 -0.40
C TRP A 76 -10.20 -5.39 -0.35
N ARG A 77 -9.62 -4.38 0.30
CA ARG A 77 -10.22 -3.04 0.44
C ARG A 77 -9.21 -1.99 0.04
N ARG A 78 -9.70 -0.84 -0.44
CA ARG A 78 -8.86 0.33 -0.66
C ARG A 78 -8.46 0.91 0.69
N VAL A 79 -7.21 1.35 0.81
CA VAL A 79 -6.76 2.15 1.94
C VAL A 79 -7.29 3.58 1.75
N GLU A 80 -8.19 3.99 2.62
CA GLU A 80 -8.80 5.32 2.62
C GLU A 80 -8.18 6.21 3.70
N PRO A 81 -8.08 7.52 3.47
CA PRO A 81 -7.71 8.46 4.50
C PRO A 81 -8.81 8.57 5.57
N GLU A 82 -8.42 8.97 6.78
CA GLU A 82 -9.35 9.33 7.84
C GLU A 82 -10.25 10.49 7.42
N ILE A 83 -11.55 10.24 7.28
CA ILE A 83 -12.54 11.31 7.05
C ILE A 83 -12.79 11.98 8.41
N LYS A 84 -12.25 13.18 8.62
CA LYS A 84 -12.65 14.02 9.74
C LYS A 84 -14.07 14.52 9.46
N VAL A 85 -15.06 13.93 10.13
CA VAL A 85 -16.40 14.50 10.16
C VAL A 85 -16.37 15.66 11.16
N GLU A 86 -16.36 16.89 10.66
CA GLU A 86 -16.63 18.06 11.49
C GLU A 86 -18.06 17.92 12.04
N LYS A 87 -18.19 17.92 13.37
CA LYS A 87 -19.48 17.96 14.08
C LYS A 87 -19.85 19.40 14.38
#